data_AF-A0A920MTL4-F1
#
_entry.id   AF-A0A920MTL4-F1
#
_cell.length_a   1.000
_cell.length_b   1.000
_cell.length_c   1.000
_cell.angle_alpha   90.00
_cell.angle_beta   90.00
_cell.angle_gamma   90.00
#
_symmetry.space_group_name_H-M   'P 1'
#
loop_
_entity.id
_entity.type
_entity.pdbx_description
1 polymer ?
#
loop_
_entity_poly.entity_id
_entity_poly.type
_entity_poly.pdbx_seq_one_letter_code
_entity_poly.pdbx_strand_id
1 'polypeptide(L)'
;MHHLHVPTTRALSLCSTGDNVVRDMFYDGNLAEEIGAVVCRVADSFIRFGNFEIFSAREDIDGLRTLLDFTIKHHFPEINDNSPEKYIDFF
;
A
#
# COMPACT_ATOMS: atom_id res chain seq x y z
N MET A 1 -11.84 -2.47 -12.40
CA MET A 1 -12.32 -1.97 -11.09
C MET A 1 -12.75 -0.52 -11.14
N HIS A 2 -11.88 0.45 -11.45
CA HIS A 2 -12.24 1.90 -11.45
C HIS A 2 -13.51 2.26 -12.24
N HIS A 3 -13.62 1.84 -13.52
CA HIS A 3 -14.80 2.13 -14.34
C HIS A 3 -16.06 1.32 -13.96
N LEU A 4 -15.93 0.37 -13.04
CA LEU A 4 -17.06 -0.31 -12.40
C LEU A 4 -17.45 0.38 -11.08
N HIS A 5 -16.84 1.54 -10.76
CA HIS A 5 -17.02 2.27 -9.52
C HIS A 5 -16.63 1.48 -8.26
N VAL A 6 -15.74 0.48 -8.40
CA VAL A 6 -15.16 -0.22 -7.25
C VAL A 6 -13.85 0.46 -6.86
N PRO A 7 -13.68 0.90 -5.58
CA PRO A 7 -12.45 1.51 -5.10
C PRO A 7 -11.22 0.67 -5.41
N THR A 8 -10.22 1.30 -6.03
CA THR A 8 -9.01 0.60 -6.48
C THR A 8 -7.88 1.59 -6.73
N THR A 9 -6.64 1.12 -6.65
CA THR A 9 -5.49 1.85 -7.19
C THR A 9 -5.60 1.97 -8.73
N ARG A 10 -4.99 3.00 -9.32
CA ARG A 10 -4.99 3.23 -10.77
C ARG A 10 -3.67 2.78 -11.40
N ALA A 11 -3.73 2.29 -12.62
CA ALA A 11 -2.55 2.06 -13.46
C ALA A 11 -2.41 3.24 -14.44
N LEU A 12 -1.28 3.94 -14.39
CA LEU A 12 -0.98 5.09 -15.24
C LEU A 12 -0.25 4.67 -16.52
N SER A 13 0.76 3.80 -16.40
CA SER A 13 1.56 3.34 -17.54
C SER A 13 2.16 1.95 -17.29
N LEU A 14 2.56 1.29 -18.39
CA LEU A 14 3.26 0.00 -18.40
C LEU A 14 4.43 0.11 -19.40
N CYS A 15 5.64 -0.24 -18.98
CA CYS A 15 6.82 -0.27 -19.84
C CYS A 15 7.56 -1.60 -19.70
N SER A 16 8.15 -2.08 -20.81
CA SER A 16 9.12 -3.18 -20.77
C SER A 16 10.46 -2.66 -20.25
N THR A 17 11.19 -3.49 -19.50
CA THR A 17 12.53 -3.14 -19.01
C THR A 17 13.62 -3.43 -20.04
N GLY A 18 13.36 -4.37 -20.96
CA GLY A 18 14.36 -4.91 -21.89
C GLY A 18 15.12 -6.11 -21.33
N ASP A 19 14.96 -6.41 -20.04
CA ASP A 19 15.53 -7.57 -19.38
C ASP A 19 14.55 -8.74 -19.36
N ASN A 20 15.08 -9.96 -19.33
CA ASN A 20 14.30 -11.15 -19.00
C ASN A 20 14.38 -11.43 -17.49
N VAL A 21 13.30 -11.98 -16.94
CA VAL A 21 13.17 -12.35 -15.53
C VAL A 21 12.71 -13.81 -15.46
N VAL A 22 13.52 -14.65 -14.83
CA VAL A 22 13.15 -16.05 -14.59
C VAL A 22 11.99 -16.13 -13.59
N ARG A 23 10.93 -16.82 -13.98
CA ARG A 23 9.78 -17.12 -13.13
C ARG A 23 9.37 -18.58 -13.30
N ASP A 24 8.77 -19.11 -12.25
CA ASP A 24 7.95 -20.31 -12.32
C ASP A 24 6.52 -19.84 -12.08
N MET A 25 5.75 -19.71 -13.17
CA MET A 25 4.41 -19.11 -13.11
C MET A 25 3.44 -19.94 -12.28
N PHE A 26 3.62 -21.27 -12.27
CA PHE A 26 2.71 -22.21 -11.61
C PHE A 26 3.30 -22.85 -10.36
N TYR A 27 4.54 -22.50 -10.01
CA TYR A 27 5.29 -23.09 -8.89
C TYR A 27 5.41 -24.63 -9.02
N ASP A 28 5.53 -25.13 -10.26
CA ASP A 28 5.57 -26.56 -10.57
C ASP A 28 6.99 -27.11 -10.86
N GLY A 29 8.01 -26.26 -10.74
CA GLY A 29 9.41 -26.54 -11.00
C GLY A 29 9.87 -26.24 -12.42
N ASN A 30 8.98 -25.84 -13.34
CA ASN A 30 9.32 -25.53 -14.73
C ASN A 30 9.59 -24.03 -14.90
N LEU A 31 10.82 -23.62 -14.59
CA LEU A 31 11.26 -22.24 -14.75
C LEU A 31 11.30 -21.81 -16.22
N ALA A 32 10.85 -20.58 -16.49
CA ALA A 32 10.91 -19.95 -17.80
C ALA A 32 11.34 -18.48 -17.68
N GLU A 33 11.98 -17.96 -18.74
CA GLU A 33 12.30 -16.54 -18.88
C GLU A 33 11.05 -15.77 -19.33
N GLU A 34 10.72 -14.69 -18.64
CA GLU A 34 9.63 -13.77 -18.99
C GLU A 34 10.14 -12.35 -19.23
N ILE A 35 9.46 -11.59 -20.09
CA ILE A 35 9.83 -10.19 -20.35
C ILE A 35 9.56 -9.36 -19.09
N GLY A 36 10.60 -8.72 -18.55
CA GLY A 36 10.49 -7.78 -17.45
C GLY A 36 9.66 -6.55 -17.81
N ALA A 37 8.80 -6.12 -16.88
CA ALA A 37 7.98 -4.93 -17.05
C ALA A 37 7.78 -4.16 -15.74
N VAL A 38 7.54 -2.87 -15.84
CA VAL A 38 7.23 -1.97 -14.73
C VAL A 38 5.90 -1.28 -14.96
N VAL A 39 5.03 -1.29 -13.95
CA VAL A 39 3.76 -0.56 -13.95
C VAL A 39 3.86 0.68 -13.06
N CYS A 40 3.50 1.84 -13.59
CA CYS A 40 3.31 3.03 -12.77
C CYS A 40 1.92 2.97 -12.13
N ARG A 41 1.87 2.72 -10.82
CA ARG A 41 0.64 2.65 -10.03
C ARG A 41 0.43 3.94 -9.25
N VAL A 42 -0.81 4.44 -9.23
CA VAL A 42 -1.20 5.69 -8.58
C VAL A 42 -2.35 5.44 -7.59
N ALA A 43 -2.29 6.09 -6.43
CA ALA A 43 -3.31 6.09 -5.39
C ALA A 43 -3.09 7.30 -4.47
N ASP A 44 -4.10 7.68 -3.70
CA ASP A 44 -3.96 8.75 -2.70
C ASP A 44 -2.99 8.37 -1.57
N SER A 45 -2.90 7.07 -1.27
CA SER A 45 -1.97 6.51 -0.29
C SER A 45 -1.56 5.09 -0.65
N PHE A 46 -0.40 4.66 -0.13
CA PHE A 46 0.05 3.26 -0.14
C PHE A 46 0.17 2.67 1.26
N ILE A 47 -0.42 3.34 2.26
CA ILE A 47 -0.56 2.83 3.62
C ILE A 47 -1.43 1.55 3.59
N ARG A 48 -1.09 0.61 4.45
CA ARG A 48 -1.68 -0.74 4.59
C ARG A 48 -1.63 -1.14 6.05
N PHE A 49 -2.45 -2.09 6.47
CA PHE A 49 -2.43 -2.62 7.85
C PHE A 49 -1.03 -3.05 8.29
N GLY A 50 -0.29 -3.74 7.42
CA GLY A 50 1.11 -4.13 7.67
C GLY A 50 2.08 -3.00 8.02
N ASN A 51 1.80 -1.76 7.61
CA ASN A 51 2.63 -0.62 8.01
C ASN A 51 2.44 -0.28 9.50
N PHE A 52 1.25 -0.51 10.07
CA PHE A 52 1.01 -0.34 11.50
C PHE A 52 1.52 -1.56 12.29
N GLU A 53 1.27 -2.76 11.76
CA GLU A 53 1.68 -4.02 12.38
C GLU A 53 3.19 -4.11 12.57
N ILE A 54 4.01 -3.61 11.64
CA ILE A 54 5.47 -3.65 11.77
C ILE A 54 6.00 -2.78 12.92
N PHE A 55 5.39 -1.61 13.18
CA PHE A 55 5.74 -0.77 14.33
C PHE A 55 5.26 -1.40 15.63
N SER A 56 4.01 -1.90 15.64
CA SER A 56 3.46 -2.60 16.80
C SER A 56 4.26 -3.84 17.19
N ALA A 57 4.68 -4.66 16.21
CA ALA A 57 5.46 -5.88 16.44
C ALA A 57 6.89 -5.58 16.97
N ARG A 58 7.37 -4.36 16.76
CA ARG A 58 8.66 -3.88 17.26
C ARG A 58 8.55 -3.09 18.56
N GLU A 59 7.34 -2.97 19.11
CA GLU A 59 7.03 -2.12 20.27
C GLU A 59 7.44 -0.65 20.07
N ASP A 60 7.52 -0.20 18.82
CA ASP A 60 7.84 1.18 18.45
C ASP A 60 6.58 2.04 18.48
N ILE A 61 6.21 2.47 19.69
CA ILE A 61 4.99 3.24 19.94
C ILE A 61 5.06 4.65 19.33
N ASP A 62 6.24 5.27 19.31
CA ASP A 62 6.40 6.61 18.75
C ASP A 62 6.31 6.60 17.22
N GLY A 63 6.89 5.59 16.56
CA GLY A 63 6.73 5.35 15.14
C GLY A 63 5.27 5.05 14.76
N LEU A 64 4.61 4.20 15.54
CA LEU A 64 3.19 3.88 15.35
C LEU A 64 2.30 5.13 15.48
N ARG A 65 2.54 5.95 16.52
CA ARG A 65 1.81 7.21 16.74
C ARG A 65 2.01 8.17 15.57
N THR A 66 3.26 8.33 15.13
CA THR A 66 3.60 9.19 13.98
C THR A 66 2.86 8.77 12.71
N LEU A 67 2.80 7.45 12.44
CA LEU A 67 2.09 6.93 11.28
C LEU A 67 0.57 7.14 11.39
N LEU A 68 -0.02 6.92 12.56
CA LEU A 68 -1.46 7.15 12.79
C LEU A 68 -1.81 8.63 12.63
N ASP A 69 -1.06 9.53 13.26
CA ASP A 69 -1.24 10.98 13.16
C ASP A 69 -1.18 11.46 11.70
N PHE A 70 -0.17 10.98 10.95
CA PHE A 70 -0.06 11.28 9.52
C PHE A 70 -1.27 10.76 8.74
N THR A 71 -1.72 9.54 9.03
CA THR A 71 -2.84 8.91 8.33
C THR A 71 -4.14 9.68 8.56
N ILE A 72 -4.46 9.98 9.82
CA ILE A 72 -5.67 10.73 10.19
C ILE A 72 -5.66 12.10 9.52
N LYS A 73 -4.58 12.86 9.69
CA LYS A 73 -4.46 14.23 9.17
C LYS A 73 -4.65 14.33 7.66
N HIS A 74 -4.15 13.37 6.90
CA HIS A 74 -4.12 13.46 5.43
C HIS A 74 -5.23 12.66 4.73
N HIS A 75 -5.79 11.63 5.36
CA HIS A 75 -6.72 10.71 4.72
C HIS A 75 -8.09 10.62 5.40
N PHE A 76 -8.25 11.16 6.62
CA PHE A 76 -9.51 11.13 7.39
C PHE A 76 -9.86 12.55 7.91
N PRO A 77 -10.11 13.53 7.01
CA PRO A 77 -10.40 14.91 7.40
C PRO A 77 -11.67 15.07 8.27
N GLU A 78 -12.53 14.07 8.31
CA GLU A 78 -13.71 13.99 9.16
C GLU A 78 -13.38 13.78 10.65
N ILE A 79 -12.18 13.28 10.98
CA ILE A 79 -11.74 13.04 12.34
C ILE A 79 -11.10 14.32 12.91
N ASN A 80 -11.48 14.68 14.13
CA ASN A 80 -10.84 15.77 14.84
C ASN A 80 -9.45 15.35 15.35
N ASP A 81 -8.40 15.79 14.66
CA ASP A 81 -6.99 15.47 14.99
C ASP A 81 -6.53 15.95 16.38
N ASN A 82 -7.26 16.90 17.00
CA ASN A 82 -6.99 17.36 18.37
C ASN A 82 -7.77 16.57 19.44
N SER A 83 -8.66 15.65 19.04
CA SER A 83 -9.42 14.84 19.98
C SER A 83 -8.51 13.80 20.64
N PRO A 84 -8.62 13.59 21.97
CA PRO A 84 -7.97 12.45 22.62
C PRO A 84 -8.51 11.11 22.13
N GLU A 85 -9.70 11.09 21.52
CA GLU A 85 -10.38 9.90 21.02
C GLU A 85 -10.07 9.61 19.53
N LYS A 86 -9.25 10.42 18.87
CA LYS A 86 -9.02 10.34 17.41
C LYS A 86 -8.56 8.98 16.89
N TYR A 87 -7.83 8.21 17.70
CA TYR A 87 -7.39 6.87 17.30
C TYR A 87 -8.51 5.83 17.43
N ILE A 88 -9.48 6.07 18.31
CA ILE A 88 -10.70 5.27 18.42
C ILE A 88 -11.60 5.61 17.23
N ASP A 89 -11.78 6.89 16.91
CA ASP A 89 -12.59 7.32 15.76
C ASP A 89 -12.05 6.83 14.41
N PHE A 90 -10.74 6.59 14.32
CA PHE A 90 -10.07 6.03 13.14
C PHE A 90 -10.39 4.54 12.91
N PHE A 91 -10.86 3.81 13.93
CA PHE A 91 -11.08 2.37 13.88
C PHE A 91 -12.56 1.99 13.95
#